data_AF-A0A7X7VX83-F1
#
_entry.id   AF-A0A7X7VX83-F1
#
_cell.length_a   1.000
_cell.length_b   1.000
_cell.length_c   1.000
_cell.angle_alpha   90.00
_cell.angle_beta   90.00
_cell.angle_gamma   90.00
#
_symmetry.space_group_name_H-M   'P 1'
#
loop_
_entity.id
_entity.type
_entity.pdbx_description
1 polymer ?
#
loop_
_entity_poly.entity_id
_entity_poly.type
_entity_poly.pdbx_seq_one_letter_code
_entity_poly.pdbx_strand_id
1 'polypeptide(L)' 'MGPCQGRGCREIIMREISRAKGIPMAQVEPGTFRPPVKPVKLGVLAKGGDN' A
#
# COMPACT_ATOMS: atom_id res chain seq x y z
N MET A 1 -3.51 5.67 -4.36
CA MET A 1 -2.05 5.38 -4.23
C MET A 1 -1.48 5.12 -5.61
N GLY A 2 -0.25 5.55 -5.89
CA GLY A 2 0.40 5.26 -7.17
C GLY A 2 0.69 3.76 -7.36
N PRO A 3 1.23 3.35 -8.53
CA PRO A 3 1.52 1.95 -8.87
C PRO A 3 2.50 1.28 -7.90
N CYS A 4 3.27 2.08 -7.15
CA CYS A 4 4.18 1.62 -6.11
C CYS A 4 3.50 1.26 -4.77
N GLN A 5 2.18 1.46 -4.63
CA GLN A 5 1.39 1.06 -3.45
C GLN A 5 2.01 1.49 -2.10
N GLY A 6 2.49 2.74 -2.05
CA GLY A 6 3.02 3.32 -0.81
C GLY A 6 4.49 2.96 -0.49
N ARG A 7 5.19 2.19 -1.34
CA ARG A 7 6.59 1.78 -1.08
C ARG A 7 7.55 2.95 -0.82
N GLY A 8 7.35 4.10 -1.46
CA GLY A 8 8.19 5.28 -1.28
C GLY A 8 7.62 6.32 -0.30
N CYS A 9 6.30 6.46 -0.23
CA CYS A 9 5.66 7.57 0.47
C CYS A 9 4.97 7.19 1.79
N ARG A 10 4.73 5.90 2.06
CA ARG A 10 3.92 5.47 3.22
C ARG A 10 4.54 5.92 4.53
N GLU A 11 5.82 5.65 4.75
CA GLU A 11 6.51 6.03 6.00
C GLU A 11 6.55 7.55 6.20
N ILE A 12 6.69 8.31 5.11
CA ILE A 12 6.67 9.78 5.14
C ILE A 12 5.28 10.27 5.59
N ILE A 13 4.22 9.73 4.98
CA ILE A 13 2.84 10.07 5.33
C ILE A 13 2.52 9.67 6.78
N MET A 14 2.96 8.49 7.23
CA MET A 14 2.76 8.05 8.61
C MET A 14 3.44 9.00 9.62
N ARG A 15 4.64 9.51 9.28
CA ARG A 15 5.33 10.52 10.08
C ARG A 15 4.56 11.83 10.16
N GLU A 16 4.01 12.31 9.05
CA GLU A 16 3.18 13.51 9.05
C GLU A 16 1.87 13.31 9.84
N ILE A 17 1.26 12.13 9.77
CA ILE A 17 0.09 11.79 10.60
C ILE A 17 0.45 11.78 12.08
N SER A 18 1.58 11.17 12.46
CA SER A 18 2.07 11.17 13.85
C SER A 18 2.27 12.59 14.37
N ARG A 19 2.91 13.47 13.58
CA ARG A 19 3.12 14.88 13.92
C ARG A 19 1.81 15.65 14.05
N ALA A 20 0.88 15.45 13.10
CA ALA A 20 -0.41 16.12 13.11
C ALA A 20 -1.31 15.69 14.28
N LYS A 21 -1.22 14.42 14.71
CA LYS A 21 -2.02 13.86 15.81
C LYS A 21 -1.34 13.91 17.17
N GLY A 22 -0.04 14.19 17.23
CA GLY A 22 0.73 14.17 18.49
C GLY A 22 0.87 12.78 19.11
N ILE A 23 0.67 11.70 18.34
CA ILE A 23 0.78 10.32 18.82
C ILE A 23 2.11 9.68 18.39
N PRO A 24 2.66 8.74 19.18
CA PRO A 24 3.84 7.97 18.78
C PRO A 24 3.62 7.24 17.45
N MET A 25 4.68 7.13 16.63
CA MET A 25 4.63 6.42 15.34
C MET A 25 4.10 4.99 15.44
N ALA A 26 4.36 4.30 16.57
CA ALA A 26 3.88 2.94 16.83
C ALA A 26 2.35 2.83 16.91
N GLN A 27 1.64 3.94 17.10
CA GLN A 27 0.17 3.99 17.13
C GLN A 27 -0.44 4.40 15.78
N VAL A 28 0.40 4.73 14.78
CA VAL A 28 -0.08 5.02 13.43
C VAL A 28 -0.21 3.71 12.68
N GLU A 29 -1.44 3.25 12.47
CA GLU A 29 -1.71 2.03 11.72
C GLU A 29 -1.35 2.20 10.23
N PRO A 30 -0.57 1.28 9.63
CA PRO A 30 -0.34 1.29 8.19
C PRO A 30 -1.63 0.89 7.45
N GLY A 31 -1.77 1.35 6.21
CA GLY A 31 -2.87 0.90 5.35
C GLY A 31 -2.83 -0.62 5.10
N THR A 32 -3.99 -1.23 4.84
CA THR A 32 -4.11 -2.67 4.57
C THR A 32 -3.33 -3.08 3.33
N PHE A 33 -2.52 -4.13 3.43
CA PHE A 33 -1.82 -4.72 2.30
C PHE A 33 -2.77 -5.61 1.50
N ARG A 34 -2.92 -5.34 0.20
CA ARG A 34 -3.76 -6.15 -0.68
C ARG A 34 -2.94 -6.69 -1.85
N PRO A 35 -3.08 -7.98 -2.19
CA PRO A 35 -2.51 -8.52 -3.41
C PRO A 35 -3.26 -7.98 -4.65
N PRO A 36 -2.60 -7.86 -5.81
CA PRO A 36 -1.19 -8.16 -6.07
C PRO A 36 -0.23 -7.02 -5.65
N VAL A 37 0.90 -7.38 -5.03
CA VAL A 37 1.90 -6.42 -4.50
C VAL A 37 2.65 -5.60 -5.56
N LYS A 38 2.56 -6.04 -6.82
CA LYS A 38 3.01 -5.32 -8.02
C LYS A 38 1.85 -5.33 -9.02
N PRO A 39 1.64 -4.25 -9.78
CA PRO A 39 0.66 -4.27 -10.86
C PRO A 39 0.96 -5.39 -11.85
N VAL A 40 -0.07 -6.16 -12.20
CA VAL A 40 -0.02 -7.18 -13.26
C VAL A 40 -1.04 -6.81 -14.34
N LYS A 41 -0.76 -7.18 -15.60
CA LYS A 41 -1.72 -6.99 -16.68
C LYS A 41 -2.92 -7.92 -16.47
N LEU A 42 -4.13 -7.44 -16.71
CA LEU A 42 -5.35 -8.22 -16.54
C LEU A 42 -5.35 -9.51 -17.37
N GLY A 43 -4.78 -9.47 -18.59
CA GLY A 43 -4.65 -10.66 -19.44
C GLY A 43 -3.80 -11.80 -18.85
N VAL A 44 -2.93 -11.52 -17.87
CA VAL A 44 -2.19 -12.57 -17.14
C VAL A 44 -3.15 -13.34 -16.22
N LEU A 45 -4.09 -12.65 -15.59
CA LEU A 45 -5.09 -13.27 -14.71
C LEU A 45 -6.12 -14.07 -15.53
N ALA A 46 -6.56 -13.52 -16.68
CA ALA A 46 -7.52 -14.19 -17.56
C ALA A 46 -6.99 -15.55 -18.06
N LYS A 47 -5.73 -15.63 -18.47
CA LYS A 47 -5.10 -16.89 -18.89
C LYS A 47 -5.00 -17.96 -17.79
N GLY A 48 -5.04 -17.56 -16.52
CA GLY A 48 -5.01 -18.50 -15.39
C GLY A 48 -6.38 -19.04 -14.99
N GLY A 49 -7.46 -18.50 -15.55
CA GLY A 49 -8.85 -18.90 -15.27
C GLY A 49 -9.42 -19.94 -16.24
N ASP A 50 -8.71 -20.25 -17.33
CA ASP A 50 -9.08 -21.29 -18.28
C ASP A 50 -8.70 -22.67 -17.69
N ASN A 51 -9.53 -23.19 -16.78
CA ASN A 51 -9.59 -24.62 -16.43
C ASN A 51 -10.96 -25.17 -16.83
#